data_AF-A0A075GRQ9-F1
#
_entry.id   AF-A0A075GRQ9-F1
#
_cell.length_a   1.000
_cell.length_b   1.000
_cell.length_c   1.000
_cell.angle_alpha   90.00
_cell.angle_beta   90.00
_cell.angle_gamma   90.00
#
_symmetry.space_group_name_H-M   'P 1'
#
loop_
_entity.id
_entity.type
_entity.pdbx_description
1 polymer ?
#
loop_
_entity_poly.entity_id
_entity_poly.type
_entity_poly.pdbx_seq_one_letter_code
_entity_poly.pdbx_strand_id
1 'polypeptide(L)'
;SIGFSRNKKHYYLFLRSQIFRQVLATYLCKNPRFMVMPINKEKLALRAKIAEGRPDFKRPESWRYKRLETTWRKPKGIDNHQRKQKSRGRPGLVKVGYGGPKIARGLHPSGYTDNLVHNITDLEKLNPKTDGIRIAHSVGTKKRKAIVIKSIEKKFKIFNARVSERASKS
;
A
#
# COMPACT_ATOMS: atom_id res chain seq x y z
N SER A 1 22.32 6.04 60.10
CA SER A 1 21.09 5.39 59.59
C SER A 1 20.27 6.41 58.81
N ILE A 2 20.55 6.56 57.51
CA ILE A 2 19.86 7.53 56.65
C ILE A 2 18.61 6.86 56.06
N GLY A 3 17.45 7.17 56.63
CA GLY A 3 16.16 6.64 56.22
C GLY A 3 15.70 7.26 54.89
N PHE A 4 15.77 6.49 53.81
CA PHE A 4 15.22 6.88 52.52
C PHE A 4 13.69 6.66 52.52
N SER A 5 12.93 7.69 52.91
CA SER A 5 11.47 7.71 52.78
C SER A 5 11.10 7.76 51.29
N ARG A 6 10.94 6.59 50.67
CA ARG A 6 10.48 6.46 49.29
C ARG A 6 8.97 6.67 49.24
N ASN A 7 8.60 7.90 48.89
CA ASN A 7 7.22 8.36 48.69
C ASN A 7 6.49 7.47 47.66
N LYS A 8 5.64 6.55 48.13
CA LYS A 8 4.89 5.57 47.32
C LYS A 8 4.04 6.19 46.20
N LYS A 9 3.71 7.49 46.30
CA LYS A 9 2.92 8.24 45.30
C LYS A 9 3.67 8.46 43.98
N HIS A 10 4.99 8.66 44.01
CA HIS A 10 5.79 8.87 42.79
C HIS A 10 5.97 7.58 41.97
N TYR A 11 6.12 6.43 42.64
CA TYR A 11 6.19 5.12 41.97
C TYR A 11 4.87 4.77 41.27
N TYR A 12 3.72 5.10 41.88
CA TYR A 12 2.40 4.85 41.30
C TYR A 12 2.13 5.68 40.04
N LEU A 13 2.55 6.96 40.02
CA LEU A 13 2.41 7.83 38.85
C LEU A 13 3.35 7.40 37.69
N PHE A 14 4.56 6.93 38.01
CA PHE A 14 5.51 6.44 37.01
C PHE A 14 5.04 5.13 36.36
N LEU A 15 4.60 4.14 37.15
CA LEU A 15 4.04 2.87 36.66
C LEU A 15 2.74 3.08 35.87
N ARG A 16 1.88 4.02 36.28
CA ARG A 16 0.66 4.39 35.55
C ARG A 16 0.97 5.06 34.20
N SER A 17 2.09 5.80 34.09
CA SER A 17 2.57 6.34 32.80
C SER A 17 3.11 5.25 31.86
N GLN A 18 3.77 4.22 32.40
CA GLN A 18 4.37 3.13 31.62
C GLN A 18 3.29 2.16 31.09
N ILE A 19 2.30 1.84 31.92
CA ILE A 19 1.14 1.01 31.55
C ILE A 19 0.27 1.75 30.53
N PHE A 20 0.02 3.05 30.69
CA PHE A 20 -0.78 3.81 29.73
C PHE A 20 -0.10 3.91 28.36
N ARG A 21 1.24 4.03 28.31
CA ARG A 21 2.02 3.98 27.05
C ARG A 21 1.97 2.61 26.37
N GLN A 22 2.04 1.51 27.14
CA GLN A 22 1.97 0.15 26.58
C GLN A 22 0.55 -0.20 26.07
N VAL A 23 -0.49 0.25 26.78
CA VAL A 23 -1.89 0.06 26.40
C VAL A 23 -2.25 0.95 25.19
N LEU A 24 -1.76 2.18 25.11
CA LEU A 24 -1.92 3.03 23.90
C LEU A 24 -1.16 2.46 22.69
N ALA A 25 0.07 1.96 22.87
CA ALA A 25 0.84 1.36 21.80
C ALA A 25 0.17 0.11 21.22
N THR A 26 -0.47 -0.71 22.07
CA THR A 26 -1.25 -1.88 21.64
C THR A 26 -2.61 -1.51 21.05
N TYR A 27 -3.28 -0.45 21.54
CA TYR A 27 -4.52 0.07 20.98
C TYR A 27 -4.31 0.72 19.60
N LEU A 28 -3.23 1.47 19.39
CA LEU A 28 -2.95 2.14 18.12
C LEU A 28 -2.51 1.16 17.01
N CYS A 29 -1.88 0.03 17.37
CA CYS A 29 -1.48 -1.01 16.41
C CYS A 29 -2.66 -1.88 15.93
N LYS A 30 -3.73 -1.98 16.72
CA LYS A 30 -4.92 -2.80 16.42
C LYS A 30 -6.11 -2.00 15.88
N ASN A 31 -6.01 -0.67 15.80
CA ASN A 31 -7.13 0.18 15.43
C ASN A 31 -6.87 0.84 14.07
N PRO A 32 -7.39 0.28 12.95
CA PRO A 32 -7.27 0.90 11.62
C PRO A 32 -8.04 2.24 11.52
N ARG A 33 -8.58 2.79 12.61
CA ARG A 33 -9.38 4.02 12.62
C ARG A 33 -8.60 5.33 12.39
N PHE A 34 -7.27 5.30 12.23
CA PHE A 34 -6.55 6.34 11.50
C PHE A 34 -6.50 6.05 9.98
N MET A 35 -7.57 5.47 9.43
CA MET A 35 -7.81 5.49 8.00
C MET A 35 -8.21 6.91 7.61
N VAL A 36 -7.22 7.70 7.19
CA VAL A 36 -7.45 8.89 6.36
C VAL A 36 -8.47 8.52 5.28
N MET A 37 -9.60 9.24 5.24
CA MET A 37 -10.63 9.02 4.24
C MET A 37 -10.01 9.14 2.83
N PRO A 38 -10.28 8.20 1.91
CA PRO A 38 -9.72 8.27 0.58
C PRO A 38 -10.38 9.41 -0.21
N ILE A 39 -9.58 10.24 -0.87
CA ILE A 39 -10.02 11.44 -1.60
C ILE A 39 -11.06 11.11 -2.70
N ASN A 40 -10.93 9.94 -3.32
CA ASN A 40 -11.79 9.47 -4.41
C ASN A 40 -12.59 8.22 -4.01
N LYS A 41 -13.33 8.29 -2.89
CA LYS A 41 -14.04 7.13 -2.32
C LYS A 41 -15.02 6.46 -3.30
N GLU A 42 -15.80 7.25 -4.04
CA GLU A 42 -16.81 6.74 -4.97
C GLU A 42 -16.19 5.97 -6.13
N LYS A 43 -15.14 6.53 -6.76
CA LYS A 43 -14.38 5.89 -7.85
C LYS A 43 -13.80 4.55 -7.38
N LEU A 44 -13.26 4.50 -6.16
CA LEU A 44 -12.72 3.27 -5.57
C LEU A 44 -13.81 2.24 -5.28
N ALA A 45 -14.98 2.66 -4.81
CA ALA A 45 -16.12 1.78 -4.57
C ALA A 45 -16.62 1.12 -5.87
N LEU A 46 -16.74 1.90 -6.96
CA LEU A 46 -17.07 1.36 -8.28
C LEU A 46 -16.04 0.34 -8.77
N ARG A 47 -14.74 0.62 -8.57
CA ARG A 47 -13.66 -0.30 -8.90
C ARG A 47 -13.76 -1.60 -8.08
N ALA A 48 -14.04 -1.50 -6.79
CA ALA A 48 -14.16 -2.66 -5.90
C ALA A 48 -15.35 -3.55 -6.30
N LYS A 49 -16.51 -2.95 -6.59
CA LYS A 49 -17.71 -3.67 -7.05
C LYS A 49 -17.44 -4.49 -8.32
N ILE A 50 -16.72 -3.93 -9.29
CA ILE A 50 -16.35 -4.65 -10.52
C ILE A 50 -15.26 -5.69 -10.26
N ALA A 51 -14.33 -5.42 -9.34
CA ALA A 51 -13.24 -6.33 -9.01
C ALA A 51 -13.72 -7.60 -8.27
N GLU A 52 -14.80 -7.51 -7.50
CA GLU A 52 -15.40 -8.64 -6.77
C GLU A 52 -15.84 -9.77 -7.72
N GLY A 53 -16.44 -9.42 -8.87
CA GLY A 53 -16.84 -10.40 -9.89
C GLY A 53 -15.70 -10.91 -10.78
N ARG A 54 -14.46 -10.43 -10.59
CA ARG A 54 -13.34 -10.75 -11.48
C ARG A 54 -12.58 -11.97 -10.97
N PRO A 55 -12.44 -13.04 -11.77
CA PRO A 55 -11.66 -14.21 -11.37
C PRO A 55 -10.16 -13.92 -11.38
N ASP A 56 -9.41 -14.76 -10.66
CA ASP A 56 -7.95 -14.77 -10.75
C ASP A 56 -7.50 -15.31 -12.12
N PHE A 57 -6.81 -14.47 -12.88
CA PHE A 57 -6.23 -14.87 -14.16
C PHE A 57 -4.89 -15.56 -13.95
N LYS A 58 -4.93 -16.89 -13.87
CA LYS A 58 -3.75 -17.76 -13.71
C LYS A 58 -3.46 -18.53 -14.99
N ARG A 59 -2.18 -18.76 -15.29
CA ARG A 59 -1.75 -19.65 -16.38
C ARG A 59 -2.34 -21.05 -16.17
N PRO A 60 -2.78 -21.76 -17.24
CA PRO A 60 -3.20 -23.15 -17.09
C PRO A 60 -2.08 -23.99 -16.48
N GLU A 61 -2.44 -24.81 -15.50
CA GLU A 61 -1.57 -25.82 -14.85
C GLU A 61 -0.38 -25.25 -14.07
N SER A 62 -0.35 -23.94 -13.80
CA SER A 62 0.70 -23.35 -12.95
C SER A 62 0.68 -23.88 -11.52
N TRP A 63 -0.48 -24.33 -11.04
CA TRP A 63 -0.61 -24.97 -9.73
C TRP A 63 -0.09 -26.41 -9.69
N ARG A 64 0.06 -27.07 -10.86
CA ARG A 64 0.51 -28.47 -10.95
C ARG A 64 2.02 -28.57 -11.08
N TYR A 65 2.64 -27.66 -11.83
CA TYR A 65 4.06 -27.75 -12.16
C TYR A 65 4.84 -26.51 -11.72
N LYS A 66 5.87 -26.71 -10.89
CA LYS A 66 6.76 -25.63 -10.41
C LYS A 66 7.48 -24.87 -11.54
N ARG A 67 7.76 -25.51 -12.67
CA ARG A 67 8.36 -24.88 -13.86
C ARG A 67 7.45 -23.86 -14.56
N LEU A 68 6.16 -23.85 -14.24
CA LEU A 68 5.18 -22.97 -14.86
C LEU A 68 4.84 -21.81 -13.93
N GLU A 69 5.28 -20.61 -14.32
CA GLU A 69 4.92 -19.39 -13.61
C GLU A 69 3.41 -19.11 -13.61
N THR A 70 2.93 -18.43 -12.57
CA THR A 70 1.52 -18.04 -12.42
C THR A 70 1.09 -16.94 -13.41
N THR A 71 2.05 -16.26 -14.03
CA THR A 71 1.84 -15.21 -15.04
C THR A 71 0.94 -15.67 -16.18
N TRP A 72 -0.14 -14.94 -16.43
CA TRP A 72 -1.11 -15.25 -17.47
C TRP A 72 -0.47 -15.47 -18.85
N ARG A 73 -0.88 -16.55 -19.53
CA ARG A 73 -0.57 -16.82 -20.94
C ARG A 73 -1.83 -17.37 -21.60
N LYS A 74 -2.11 -16.93 -22.84
CA LYS A 74 -3.28 -17.40 -23.60
C LYS A 74 -3.15 -18.91 -23.86
N PRO A 75 -4.13 -19.75 -23.43
CA PRO A 75 -4.10 -21.18 -23.71
C PRO A 75 -4.31 -21.44 -25.21
N LYS A 76 -3.40 -22.20 -25.83
CA LYS A 76 -3.41 -22.46 -27.29
C LYS A 76 -3.91 -23.85 -27.67
N GLY A 77 -3.64 -24.87 -26.85
CA GLY A 77 -3.88 -26.27 -27.20
C GLY A 77 -5.35 -26.60 -27.51
N ILE A 78 -5.57 -27.47 -28.50
CA ILE A 78 -6.91 -27.77 -29.01
C ILE A 78 -7.81 -28.34 -27.91
N ASP A 79 -7.28 -29.22 -27.06
CA ASP A 79 -8.02 -29.89 -25.98
C ASP A 79 -7.94 -29.20 -24.63
N ASN A 80 -7.37 -28.00 -24.57
CA ASN A 80 -7.28 -27.30 -23.30
C ASN A 80 -8.69 -26.87 -22.82
N HIS A 81 -9.11 -27.39 -21.66
CA HIS A 81 -10.43 -27.10 -21.09
C HIS A 81 -10.63 -25.63 -20.73
N GLN A 82 -9.55 -24.90 -20.35
CA GLN A 82 -9.60 -23.47 -20.10
C GLN A 82 -9.85 -22.69 -21.40
N ARG A 83 -9.27 -23.14 -22.53
CA ARG A 83 -9.54 -22.59 -23.87
C ARG A 83 -10.98 -22.83 -24.28
N LYS A 84 -11.48 -24.07 -24.11
CA LYS A 84 -12.86 -24.44 -24.46
C LYS A 84 -13.91 -23.87 -23.49
N GLN A 85 -13.50 -23.29 -22.36
CA GLN A 85 -14.38 -22.83 -21.26
C GLN A 85 -15.34 -23.92 -20.73
N LYS A 86 -14.97 -25.20 -20.85
CA LYS A 86 -15.85 -26.35 -20.54
C LYS A 86 -15.74 -26.86 -19.09
N SER A 87 -14.64 -26.59 -18.39
CA SER A 87 -14.43 -27.12 -17.03
C SER A 87 -14.89 -26.15 -15.94
N ARG A 88 -15.77 -26.64 -15.06
CA ARG A 88 -15.93 -26.11 -13.70
C ARG A 88 -14.60 -26.27 -12.94
N GLY A 89 -14.15 -25.21 -12.25
CA GLY A 89 -12.93 -25.22 -11.44
C GLY A 89 -11.62 -24.85 -12.17
N ARG A 90 -11.63 -24.58 -13.49
CA ARG A 90 -10.46 -23.99 -14.17
C ARG A 90 -10.55 -22.45 -14.11
N PRO A 91 -9.40 -21.74 -13.98
CA PRO A 91 -9.41 -20.29 -13.90
C PRO A 91 -10.01 -19.66 -15.16
N GLY A 92 -10.67 -18.52 -15.01
CA GLY A 92 -11.36 -17.83 -16.11
C GLY A 92 -10.42 -17.44 -17.26
N LEU A 93 -10.98 -17.32 -18.47
CA LEU A 93 -10.27 -16.77 -19.62
C LEU A 93 -10.32 -15.24 -19.57
N VAL A 94 -9.19 -14.57 -19.81
CA VAL A 94 -9.15 -13.11 -19.94
C VAL A 94 -9.99 -12.65 -21.15
N LYS A 95 -10.88 -11.69 -20.92
CA LYS A 95 -11.77 -11.05 -21.89
C LYS A 95 -11.78 -9.52 -21.65
N VAL A 96 -12.11 -8.74 -22.69
CA VAL A 96 -12.19 -7.26 -22.59
C VAL A 96 -13.22 -6.80 -21.55
N GLY A 97 -14.32 -7.56 -21.37
CA GLY A 97 -15.39 -7.23 -20.43
C GLY A 97 -14.99 -7.22 -18.94
N TYR A 98 -13.84 -7.78 -18.57
CA TYR A 98 -13.34 -7.72 -17.18
C TYR A 98 -12.61 -6.40 -16.85
N GLY A 99 -12.50 -5.48 -17.80
CA GLY A 99 -11.86 -4.19 -17.58
C GLY A 99 -12.59 -3.34 -16.54
N GLY A 100 -11.87 -2.88 -15.51
CA GLY A 100 -12.42 -1.94 -14.52
C GLY A 100 -12.77 -0.57 -15.13
N PRO A 101 -13.49 0.29 -14.37
CA PRO A 101 -13.96 1.57 -14.88
C PRO A 101 -12.78 2.50 -15.20
N LYS A 102 -12.83 3.21 -16.34
CA LYS A 102 -11.73 4.08 -16.80
C LYS A 102 -11.34 5.13 -15.76
N ILE A 103 -12.34 5.68 -15.08
CA ILE A 103 -12.19 6.78 -14.10
C ILE A 103 -11.35 6.37 -12.88
N ALA A 104 -11.44 5.11 -12.45
CA ALA A 104 -10.73 4.62 -11.25
C ALA A 104 -9.46 3.83 -11.58
N ARG A 105 -9.14 3.68 -12.86
CA ARG A 105 -8.00 2.90 -13.32
C ARG A 105 -6.71 3.65 -12.99
N GLY A 106 -5.73 2.95 -12.40
CA GLY A 106 -4.45 3.56 -12.01
C GLY A 106 -4.45 4.32 -10.69
N LEU A 107 -5.59 4.43 -10.00
CA LEU A 107 -5.63 5.02 -8.65
C LEU A 107 -5.05 4.07 -7.59
N HIS A 108 -4.28 4.66 -6.66
CA HIS A 108 -3.83 4.01 -5.44
C HIS A 108 -5.04 3.68 -4.54
N PRO A 109 -5.02 2.64 -3.68
CA PRO A 109 -6.09 2.37 -2.70
C PRO A 109 -6.44 3.56 -1.79
N SER A 110 -5.52 4.50 -1.59
CA SER A 110 -5.79 5.76 -0.87
C SER A 110 -6.56 6.81 -1.68
N GLY A 111 -6.77 6.59 -2.98
CA GLY A 111 -7.51 7.48 -3.88
C GLY A 111 -6.67 8.49 -4.65
N TYR A 112 -5.36 8.54 -4.40
CA TYR A 112 -4.41 9.37 -5.15
C TYR A 112 -3.98 8.71 -6.47
N THR A 113 -3.49 9.50 -7.42
CA THR A 113 -2.69 8.98 -8.53
C THR A 113 -1.32 8.51 -8.02
N ASP A 114 -0.65 7.66 -8.78
CA ASP A 114 0.59 7.01 -8.37
C ASP A 114 1.73 7.43 -9.29
N ASN A 115 2.45 8.48 -8.87
CA ASN A 115 3.45 9.13 -9.70
C ASN A 115 4.85 8.74 -9.25
N LEU A 116 5.64 8.20 -10.18
CA LEU A 116 7.02 7.80 -9.94
C LEU A 116 7.95 9.02 -10.04
N VAL A 117 8.69 9.30 -8.98
CA VAL A 117 9.56 10.48 -8.87
C VAL A 117 11.03 10.09 -8.74
N HIS A 118 11.90 10.76 -9.49
CA HIS A 118 13.35 10.55 -9.47
C HIS A 118 14.13 11.73 -8.88
N ASN A 119 13.64 12.95 -9.06
CA ASN A 119 14.31 14.19 -8.69
C ASN A 119 13.33 15.19 -8.03
N ILE A 120 13.81 16.40 -7.75
CA ILE A 120 13.00 17.46 -7.12
C ILE A 120 12.14 18.20 -8.16
N THR A 121 12.59 18.30 -9.41
CA THR A 121 11.86 18.99 -10.48
C THR A 121 10.59 18.25 -10.88
N ASP A 122 10.58 16.91 -10.78
CA ASP A 122 9.40 16.09 -10.95
C ASP A 122 8.31 16.43 -9.92
N LEU A 123 8.69 16.86 -8.70
CA LEU A 123 7.73 17.26 -7.64
C LEU A 123 7.01 18.57 -7.95
N GLU A 124 7.60 19.44 -8.76
CA GLU A 124 7.01 20.74 -9.11
C GLU A 124 5.86 20.60 -10.11
N LYS A 125 5.88 19.54 -10.92
CA LYS A 125 4.85 19.25 -11.93
C LYS A 125 3.58 18.61 -11.33
N LEU A 126 3.62 18.21 -10.06
CA LEU A 126 2.56 17.44 -9.42
C LEU A 126 1.69 18.30 -8.51
N ASN A 127 0.43 17.88 -8.32
CA ASN A 127 -0.52 18.56 -7.44
C ASN A 127 -0.71 17.78 -6.12
N PRO A 128 -0.44 18.38 -4.94
CA PRO A 128 -0.55 17.70 -3.64
C PRO A 128 -1.92 17.11 -3.31
N LYS A 129 -3.00 17.66 -3.89
CA LYS A 129 -4.37 17.22 -3.59
C LYS A 129 -4.75 15.94 -4.34
N THR A 130 -4.27 15.77 -5.57
CA THR A 130 -4.66 14.65 -6.43
C THR A 130 -3.59 13.57 -6.50
N ASP A 131 -2.33 13.96 -6.37
CA ASP A 131 -1.19 13.12 -6.69
C ASP A 131 -0.47 12.59 -5.46
N GLY A 132 -0.15 11.30 -5.52
CA GLY A 132 0.68 10.62 -4.54
C GLY A 132 2.05 10.32 -5.13
N ILE A 133 3.06 10.39 -4.28
CA ILE A 133 4.46 10.20 -4.69
C ILE A 133 4.93 8.79 -4.34
N ARG A 134 5.44 8.11 -5.35
CA ARG A 134 6.33 6.96 -5.20
C ARG A 134 7.73 7.34 -5.62
N ILE A 135 8.68 7.27 -4.70
CA ILE A 135 10.09 7.52 -5.01
C ILE A 135 10.66 6.29 -5.71
N ALA A 136 11.30 6.45 -6.86
CA ALA A 136 11.88 5.33 -7.60
C ALA A 136 12.93 4.56 -6.79
N HIS A 137 13.09 3.27 -7.10
CA HIS A 137 14.02 2.38 -6.39
C HIS A 137 15.49 2.76 -6.61
N SER A 138 15.81 3.34 -7.78
CA SER A 138 17.16 3.76 -8.17
C SER A 138 17.67 5.01 -7.44
N VAL A 139 16.79 5.75 -6.76
CA VAL A 139 17.17 6.98 -6.07
C VAL A 139 17.92 6.64 -4.79
N GLY A 140 19.20 7.03 -4.74
CA GLY A 140 20.05 6.85 -3.56
C GLY A 140 19.60 7.69 -2.35
N THR A 141 20.03 7.28 -1.16
CA THR A 141 19.61 7.85 0.14
C THR A 141 19.76 9.36 0.23
N LYS A 142 20.86 9.93 -0.26
CA LYS A 142 21.12 11.38 -0.27
C LYS A 142 20.01 12.15 -1.00
N LYS A 143 19.66 11.72 -2.22
CA LYS A 143 18.59 12.34 -3.02
C LYS A 143 17.21 12.07 -2.40
N ARG A 144 16.96 10.87 -1.87
CA ARG A 144 15.68 10.55 -1.19
C ARG A 144 15.41 11.51 -0.03
N LYS A 145 16.42 11.85 0.77
CA LYS A 145 16.27 12.82 1.87
C LYS A 145 15.77 14.17 1.37
N ALA A 146 16.42 14.72 0.34
CA ALA A 146 16.04 15.99 -0.25
C ALA A 146 14.60 15.97 -0.81
N ILE A 147 14.23 14.89 -1.51
CA ILE A 147 12.87 14.71 -2.04
C ILE A 147 11.84 14.63 -0.91
N VAL A 148 12.12 13.91 0.17
CA VAL A 148 11.19 13.76 1.30
C VAL A 148 10.95 15.10 1.99
N ILE A 149 12.01 15.86 2.28
CA ILE A 149 11.91 17.19 2.91
C ILE A 149 11.03 18.12 2.03
N LYS A 150 11.35 18.23 0.74
CA LYS A 150 10.56 19.03 -0.20
C LYS A 150 9.11 18.55 -0.35
N SER A 151 8.88 17.25 -0.27
CA SER A 151 7.54 16.67 -0.33
C SER A 151 6.71 17.01 0.90
N ILE A 152 7.33 17.03 2.08
CA ILE A 152 6.68 17.39 3.35
C ILE A 152 6.34 18.89 3.35
N GLU A 153 7.27 19.75 2.93
CA GLU A 153 7.02 21.19 2.73
C GLU A 153 5.80 21.44 1.84
N LYS A 154 5.72 20.73 0.70
CA LYS A 154 4.60 20.83 -0.26
C LYS A 154 3.36 20.01 0.12
N LYS A 155 3.38 19.30 1.26
CA LYS A 155 2.27 18.48 1.79
C LYS A 155 1.81 17.32 0.89
N PHE A 156 2.73 16.70 0.17
CA PHE A 156 2.42 15.50 -0.62
C PHE A 156 2.30 14.25 0.25
N LYS A 157 1.47 13.29 -0.20
CA LYS A 157 1.44 11.94 0.36
C LYS A 157 2.53 11.08 -0.29
N ILE A 158 3.47 10.59 0.52
CA ILE A 158 4.52 9.66 0.07
C ILE A 158 4.10 8.22 0.41
N PHE A 159 4.18 7.31 -0.57
CA PHE A 159 3.81 5.90 -0.37
C PHE A 159 4.96 5.04 0.18
N ASN A 160 6.21 5.36 -0.16
CA ASN A 160 7.39 4.55 0.18
C ASN A 160 8.48 5.38 0.88
N ALA A 161 8.11 6.05 1.97
CA ALA A 161 9.05 6.76 2.82
C ALA A 161 9.95 5.78 3.58
N ARG A 162 11.17 5.56 3.06
CA ARG A 162 12.20 4.73 3.71
C ARG A 162 13.15 5.52 4.62
N VAL A 163 13.12 6.85 4.52
CA VAL A 163 14.08 7.74 5.19
C VAL A 163 13.29 8.85 5.85
N SER A 164 13.58 9.13 7.12
CA SER A 164 13.02 10.27 7.86
C SER A 164 13.92 11.49 7.73
N GLU A 165 13.36 12.68 7.96
CA GLU A 165 14.10 13.95 7.86
C GLU A 165 15.26 14.05 8.86
N ARG A 166 15.10 13.44 10.04
CA ARG A 166 16.02 13.60 11.19
C ARG A 166 17.00 12.45 11.39
N ALA A 167 16.79 11.29 10.77
CA ALA A 167 17.64 10.11 11.01
C ALA A 167 18.68 9.90 9.89
N SER A 168 19.93 9.64 10.29
CA SER A 168 20.87 8.79 9.55
C SER A 168 20.33 7.35 9.55
N LYS A 169 20.61 6.63 8.45
CA LYS A 169 20.09 5.29 8.09
C LYS A 169 19.84 4.40 9.33
N SER A 170 18.59 3.96 9.54
CA SER A 170 18.29 2.80 10.39
C SER A 170 18.81 1.53 9.73
#